data_AF-A0A815QEZ7-F1
#
_entry.id   AF-A0A815QEZ7-F1
#
_cell.length_a   1.000
_cell.length_b   1.000
_cell.length_c   1.000
_cell.angle_alpha   90.00
_cell.angle_beta   90.00
_cell.angle_gamma   90.00
#
_symmetry.space_group_name_H-M   'P 1'
#
loop_
_entity.id
_entity.type
_entity.pdbx_description
1 polymer ?
#
loop_
_entity_poly.entity_id
_entity_poly.type
_entity_poly.pdbx_seq_one_letter_code
_entity_poly.pdbx_strand_id
1 'polypeptide(L)'
;MTKSTISYFALFLLSIIAQVRSQVCQNVGQYGQCSVNSACGCFHMANADDTGVCGFLWPSCSHLSPCNSANNTCQSSDTICVHHPRCQNSPVCYPVSMIDQRVCPPTTIATTQQTVVTSTTSIPWSTTATTPVQPKCPRLITFDDILNAVRIPQPIPPGYSGFQWVNANYMNVTYHEQINGLSGYSNALTSGHFIAVNKDGQNLHMINNAAKSFSLKSLIVASASNNNLILEITGKRGGTISNTRRITLQMQSQRVDLDWSYLDTVSFSAEDSKSSAKGRETSFGIDNLCIEFTK
;
A
#
# COMPACT_ATOMS: atom_id res chain seq x y z
N MET A 1 -48.54 24.16 -61.25
CA MET A 1 -48.70 24.69 -59.87
C MET A 1 -48.18 23.62 -58.91
N THR A 2 -46.86 23.46 -58.80
CA THR A 2 -46.02 24.01 -57.70
C THR A 2 -46.51 23.67 -56.30
N LYS A 3 -45.87 22.67 -55.67
CA LYS A 3 -45.33 22.79 -54.31
C LYS A 3 -44.32 21.66 -54.08
N SER A 4 -43.05 22.05 -54.15
CA SER A 4 -41.87 21.26 -53.81
C SER A 4 -41.64 21.40 -52.31
N THR A 5 -41.76 20.31 -51.56
CA THR A 5 -41.50 20.28 -50.12
C THR A 5 -40.07 19.79 -49.89
N ILE A 6 -39.17 20.73 -49.62
CA ILE A 6 -37.78 20.48 -49.22
C ILE A 6 -37.79 20.06 -47.75
N SER A 7 -37.39 18.81 -47.50
CA SER A 7 -37.30 18.25 -46.14
C SER A 7 -35.93 18.61 -45.55
N TYR A 8 -35.90 19.55 -44.62
CA TYR A 8 -34.70 19.92 -43.86
C TYR A 8 -34.39 18.82 -42.83
N PHE A 9 -33.35 18.03 -43.08
CA PHE A 9 -32.74 17.15 -42.10
C PHE A 9 -31.90 18.00 -41.14
N ALA A 10 -32.47 18.38 -40.00
CA ALA A 10 -31.74 18.99 -38.91
C ALA A 10 -30.89 17.91 -38.21
N LEU A 11 -29.58 17.89 -38.48
CA LEU A 11 -28.62 17.18 -37.63
C LEU A 11 -28.58 17.88 -36.26
N PHE A 12 -29.26 17.31 -35.28
CA PHE A 12 -28.99 17.60 -33.87
C PHE A 12 -27.64 16.96 -33.51
N LEU A 13 -26.58 17.77 -33.48
CA LEU A 13 -25.36 17.44 -32.75
C LEU A 13 -25.70 17.37 -31.27
N LEU A 14 -25.98 16.16 -30.78
CA LEU A 14 -25.92 15.84 -29.36
C LEU A 14 -24.46 15.93 -28.93
N SER A 15 -24.07 17.11 -28.44
CA SER A 15 -22.88 17.27 -27.63
C SER A 15 -23.04 16.37 -26.41
N ILE A 16 -22.39 15.20 -26.42
CA ILE A 16 -22.21 14.38 -25.23
C ILE A 16 -21.24 15.16 -24.35
N ILE A 17 -21.76 16.11 -23.58
CA ILE A 17 -21.07 16.61 -22.40
C ILE A 17 -21.05 15.42 -21.45
N ALA A 18 -19.94 14.69 -21.44
CA ALA A 18 -19.68 13.74 -20.38
C ALA A 18 -19.71 14.54 -19.08
N GLN A 19 -20.83 14.49 -18.35
CA GLN A 19 -20.90 14.97 -16.98
C GLN A 19 -19.81 14.22 -16.23
N VAL A 20 -18.73 14.94 -15.91
CA VAL A 20 -17.71 14.49 -14.98
C VAL A 20 -18.40 14.43 -13.63
N ARG A 21 -19.03 13.30 -13.32
CA ARG A 21 -19.54 13.02 -11.99
C ARG A 21 -18.31 12.75 -11.13
N SER A 22 -17.80 13.78 -10.46
CA SER A 22 -16.94 13.54 -9.31
C SER A 22 -17.70 12.58 -8.39
N GLN A 23 -17.02 11.58 -7.85
CA GLN A 23 -17.65 10.68 -6.90
C GLN A 23 -17.91 11.49 -5.63
N VAL A 24 -19.13 12.04 -5.53
CA VAL A 24 -19.61 12.67 -4.30
C VAL A 24 -20.02 11.54 -3.37
N CYS A 25 -19.37 11.47 -2.21
CA CYS A 25 -19.78 10.58 -1.12
C CYS A 25 -20.86 11.29 -0.30
N GLN A 26 -21.92 10.55 0.07
CA GLN A 26 -23.07 11.06 0.85
C GLN A 26 -23.05 10.50 2.28
N ASN A 27 -23.73 11.19 3.21
CA ASN A 27 -23.86 10.82 4.63
C ASN A 27 -22.52 10.75 5.39
N VAL A 28 -21.63 11.72 5.16
CA VAL A 28 -20.30 11.74 5.79
C VAL A 28 -20.28 12.63 7.02
N GLY A 29 -20.80 12.10 8.15
CA GLY A 29 -20.56 12.71 9.46
C GLY A 29 -19.10 12.58 9.93
N GLN A 30 -18.30 11.72 9.29
CA GLN A 30 -16.89 11.45 9.58
C GLN A 30 -16.17 11.01 8.30
N TYR A 31 -14.82 10.98 8.31
CA TYR A 31 -14.01 10.49 7.20
C TYR A 31 -14.46 9.09 6.74
N GLY A 32 -14.92 8.98 5.50
CA GLY A 32 -15.46 7.75 4.91
C GLY A 32 -14.53 7.11 3.88
N GLN A 33 -14.70 5.82 3.59
CA GLN A 33 -13.96 5.15 2.50
C GLN A 33 -14.66 5.40 1.17
N CYS A 34 -13.95 6.03 0.23
CA CYS A 34 -14.39 6.18 -1.15
C CYS A 34 -13.79 5.14 -2.11
N SER A 35 -12.75 4.45 -1.65
CA SER A 35 -11.95 3.52 -2.43
C SER A 35 -11.39 2.46 -1.49
N VAL A 36 -11.03 1.31 -2.06
CA VAL A 36 -10.25 0.27 -1.37
C VAL A 36 -8.78 0.66 -1.18
N ASN A 37 -8.32 1.75 -1.83
CA ASN A 37 -6.97 2.29 -1.65
C ASN A 37 -6.92 3.14 -0.35
N SER A 38 -6.08 2.74 0.60
CA SER A 38 -5.86 3.42 1.88
C SER A 38 -5.27 4.83 1.75
N ALA A 39 -4.63 5.10 0.62
CA ALA A 39 -4.17 6.42 0.24
C ALA A 39 -5.30 7.29 -0.31
N CYS A 40 -6.56 6.84 -0.30
CA CYS A 40 -7.70 7.62 -0.74
C CYS A 40 -8.83 7.60 0.31
N GLY A 41 -9.55 8.69 0.42
CA GLY A 41 -10.69 8.80 1.33
C GLY A 41 -11.68 9.86 0.92
N CYS A 42 -12.86 9.77 1.54
CA CYS A 42 -13.89 10.77 1.45
C CYS A 42 -13.60 11.89 2.47
N PHE A 43 -13.28 13.06 1.96
CA PHE A 43 -13.13 14.27 2.77
C PHE A 43 -14.44 15.03 2.82
N HIS A 44 -14.88 15.37 4.02
CA HIS A 44 -16.08 16.18 4.22
C HIS A 44 -15.82 17.62 3.75
N MET A 45 -16.69 18.15 2.89
CA MET A 45 -16.60 19.55 2.47
C MET A 45 -17.09 20.45 3.61
N ALA A 46 -16.32 21.48 3.96
CA ALA A 46 -16.66 22.34 5.10
C ALA A 46 -17.95 23.16 4.90
N ASN A 47 -18.42 23.32 3.65
CA ASN A 47 -19.61 24.09 3.29
C ASN A 47 -20.84 23.24 2.91
N ALA A 48 -20.78 21.92 3.10
CA ALA A 48 -21.90 21.07 2.76
C ALA A 48 -22.24 20.14 3.92
N ASP A 49 -23.54 19.97 4.18
CA ASP A 49 -24.01 19.29 5.38
C ASP A 49 -23.79 17.76 5.33
N ASP A 50 -23.76 17.17 4.13
CA ASP A 50 -23.69 15.71 3.96
C ASP A 50 -22.96 15.25 2.69
N THR A 51 -22.15 16.13 2.08
CA THR A 51 -21.41 15.78 0.86
C THR A 51 -19.91 15.91 1.05
N GLY A 52 -19.20 14.89 0.59
CA GLY A 52 -17.75 14.85 0.57
C GLY A 52 -17.18 14.62 -0.81
N VAL A 53 -15.87 14.80 -0.91
CA VAL A 53 -15.08 14.57 -2.13
C VAL A 53 -14.07 13.46 -1.90
N CYS A 54 -13.91 12.61 -2.89
CA CYS A 54 -12.93 11.54 -2.87
C CYS A 54 -11.57 12.08 -3.33
N GLY A 55 -10.53 11.91 -2.52
CA GLY A 55 -9.18 12.34 -2.88
C GLY A 55 -8.09 11.57 -2.13
N PHE A 56 -6.83 11.91 -2.42
CA PHE A 56 -5.69 11.25 -1.81
C PHE A 56 -5.44 11.66 -0.34
N LEU A 57 -5.15 10.72 0.55
CA LEU A 57 -4.71 11.00 1.90
C LEU A 57 -3.27 11.54 1.85
N TRP A 58 -3.11 12.86 1.99
CA TRP A 58 -1.78 13.46 2.01
C TRP A 58 -1.08 13.12 3.33
N PRO A 59 0.23 12.81 3.32
CA PRO A 59 0.90 12.32 4.52
C PRO A 59 1.02 13.36 5.65
N SER A 60 1.02 14.66 5.34
CA SER A 60 1.21 15.75 6.31
C SER A 60 0.35 16.99 6.05
N CYS A 61 -0.17 17.61 7.11
CA CYS A 61 -0.91 18.89 7.04
C CYS A 61 -0.01 20.11 6.79
N SER A 62 1.33 19.98 6.91
CA SER A 62 2.28 21.10 6.81
C SER A 62 2.29 21.81 5.45
N HIS A 63 1.77 21.17 4.40
CA HIS A 63 1.75 21.71 3.04
C HIS A 63 0.37 22.24 2.62
N LEU A 64 -0.63 22.13 3.49
CA LEU A 64 -1.98 22.58 3.20
C LEU A 64 -2.24 23.90 3.91
N SER A 65 -2.75 24.88 3.17
CA SER A 65 -3.15 26.16 3.74
C SER A 65 -4.47 26.00 4.50
N PRO A 66 -4.69 26.70 5.62
CA PRO A 66 -5.98 26.71 6.29
C PRO A 66 -7.04 27.36 5.41
N CYS A 67 -8.30 26.92 5.54
CA CYS A 67 -9.41 27.64 4.93
C CYS A 67 -9.66 28.98 5.63
N ASN A 68 -10.29 29.91 4.92
CA ASN A 68 -10.85 31.10 5.53
C ASN A 68 -12.03 30.70 6.42
N SER A 69 -11.94 31.00 7.71
CA SER A 69 -12.93 30.60 8.72
C SER A 69 -14.29 31.29 8.59
N ALA A 70 -14.38 32.42 7.88
CA ALA A 70 -15.64 33.16 7.74
C ALA A 70 -16.60 32.54 6.73
N ASN A 71 -16.09 31.79 5.75
CA ASN A 71 -16.88 31.30 4.62
C ASN A 71 -16.46 29.90 4.12
N ASN A 72 -15.53 29.25 4.83
CA ASN A 72 -14.85 28.02 4.44
C ASN A 72 -14.42 28.01 2.96
N THR A 73 -13.87 29.12 2.48
CA THR A 73 -13.30 29.20 1.13
C THR A 73 -11.78 29.15 1.16
N CYS A 74 -11.21 28.83 0.01
CA CYS A 74 -9.79 28.89 -0.24
C CYS A 74 -9.43 30.12 -1.07
N GLN A 75 -8.23 30.63 -0.88
CA GLN A 75 -7.72 31.78 -1.64
C GLN A 75 -7.48 31.44 -3.12
N SER A 76 -7.16 30.18 -3.41
CA SER A 76 -6.96 29.67 -4.78
C SER A 76 -8.21 29.01 -5.32
N SER A 77 -8.56 29.28 -6.58
CA SER A 77 -9.67 28.64 -7.30
C SER A 77 -9.47 27.15 -7.53
N ASP A 78 -8.22 26.67 -7.49
CA ASP A 78 -7.85 25.29 -7.78
C ASP A 78 -7.80 24.43 -6.51
N THR A 79 -8.40 24.92 -5.43
CA THR A 79 -8.44 24.25 -4.13
C THR A 79 -9.85 24.27 -3.56
N ILE A 80 -10.18 23.27 -2.74
CA ILE A 80 -11.44 23.13 -2.05
C ILE A 80 -11.20 22.97 -0.56
N CYS A 81 -12.08 23.57 0.23
CA CYS A 81 -12.00 23.51 1.68
C CYS A 81 -12.60 22.19 2.22
N VAL A 82 -11.78 21.39 2.89
CA VAL A 82 -12.19 20.07 3.41
C VAL A 82 -11.71 19.82 4.83
N HIS A 83 -12.41 18.96 5.57
CA HIS A 83 -11.95 18.43 6.86
C HIS A 83 -11.03 17.22 6.63
N HIS A 84 -9.72 17.44 6.72
CA HIS A 84 -8.72 16.39 6.56
C HIS A 84 -8.48 15.68 7.90
N PRO A 85 -8.56 14.34 7.99
CA PRO A 85 -8.55 13.59 9.26
C PRO A 85 -7.23 13.72 10.05
N ARG A 86 -6.13 14.05 9.37
CA ARG A 86 -4.82 14.30 10.01
C ARG A 86 -4.65 15.74 10.50
N CYS A 87 -5.54 16.66 10.09
CA CYS A 87 -5.45 18.08 10.41
C CYS A 87 -6.48 18.37 11.48
N GLN A 88 -6.12 18.07 12.73
CA GLN A 88 -7.08 17.75 13.80
C GLN A 88 -8.10 18.85 14.14
N ASN A 89 -7.93 20.12 13.74
CA ASN A 89 -8.79 21.20 14.27
C ASN A 89 -9.23 22.30 13.30
N SER A 90 -8.79 22.31 12.03
CA SER A 90 -9.23 23.33 11.07
C SER A 90 -9.38 22.73 9.67
N PRO A 91 -10.44 23.08 8.93
CA PRO A 91 -10.53 22.69 7.54
C PRO A 91 -9.39 23.34 6.75
N VAL A 92 -8.91 22.62 5.75
CA VAL A 92 -7.73 22.97 4.96
C VAL A 92 -8.07 23.03 3.48
N CYS A 93 -7.34 23.87 2.76
CA CYS A 93 -7.42 24.02 1.32
C CYS A 93 -6.68 22.90 0.63
N TYR A 94 -7.46 22.03 0.00
CA TYR A 94 -7.01 20.80 -0.62
C TYR A 94 -7.06 20.94 -2.15
N PRO A 95 -5.97 20.64 -2.88
CA PRO A 95 -5.93 20.83 -4.34
C PRO A 95 -6.97 19.98 -5.08
N VAL A 96 -7.71 20.61 -6.00
CA VAL A 96 -8.69 19.93 -6.85
C VAL A 96 -8.02 18.91 -7.75
N SER A 97 -6.74 19.10 -8.13
CA SER A 97 -5.95 18.12 -8.89
C SER A 97 -5.72 16.78 -8.17
N MET A 98 -5.95 16.73 -6.86
CA MET A 98 -5.86 15.53 -6.04
C MET A 98 -7.23 14.91 -5.75
N ILE A 99 -8.29 15.54 -6.25
CA ILE A 99 -9.68 15.09 -6.23
C ILE A 99 -10.02 14.61 -7.63
N ASP A 100 -10.77 13.52 -7.75
CA ASP A 100 -11.11 12.89 -9.04
C ASP A 100 -9.95 12.17 -9.78
N GLN A 101 -9.04 11.52 -9.06
CA GLN A 101 -8.33 10.39 -9.67
C GLN A 101 -9.25 9.16 -9.64
N ARG A 102 -10.08 9.04 -10.69
CA ARG A 102 -11.09 7.95 -10.90
C ARG A 102 -10.54 6.53 -10.75
N VAL A 103 -9.23 6.41 -10.79
CA VAL A 103 -8.46 5.26 -10.36
C VAL A 103 -7.41 5.90 -9.48
N CYS A 104 -7.41 5.69 -8.17
CA CYS A 104 -6.22 6.00 -7.38
C CYS A 104 -5.12 5.12 -7.99
N PRO A 105 -4.16 5.65 -8.77
CA PRO A 105 -3.18 4.80 -9.43
C PRO A 105 -2.53 3.90 -8.38
N PRO A 106 -2.31 2.60 -8.67
CA PRO A 106 -1.44 1.79 -7.84
C PRO A 106 -0.13 2.56 -7.70
N THR A 107 0.39 2.67 -6.47
CA THR A 107 1.55 3.47 -6.07
C THR A 107 2.76 3.14 -6.95
N THR A 108 2.80 3.76 -8.12
CA THR A 108 3.89 3.68 -9.08
C THR A 108 4.31 5.12 -9.25
N ILE A 109 5.41 5.45 -8.58
CA ILE A 109 6.06 6.75 -8.65
C ILE A 109 6.37 7.01 -10.13
N ALA A 110 5.55 7.84 -10.77
CA ALA A 110 5.85 8.38 -12.09
C ALA A 110 6.82 9.54 -11.89
N THR A 111 8.10 9.30 -12.17
CA THR A 111 9.14 10.32 -12.20
C THR A 111 8.89 11.25 -13.38
N THR A 112 8.25 12.39 -13.14
CA THR A 112 8.08 13.45 -14.16
C THR A 112 9.39 14.24 -14.26
N GLN A 113 10.15 14.03 -15.33
CA GLN A 113 11.32 14.86 -15.66
C GLN A 113 10.83 16.25 -16.13
N GLN A 114 11.08 17.28 -15.33
CA GLN A 114 11.03 18.68 -15.79
C GLN A 114 12.32 19.01 -16.54
N THR A 115 12.19 19.29 -17.83
CA THR A 115 13.27 19.82 -18.65
C THR A 115 13.41 21.31 -18.38
N VAL A 116 14.42 21.72 -17.61
CA VAL A 116 14.85 23.11 -17.52
C VAL A 116 16.12 23.26 -18.34
N VAL A 117 16.00 23.97 -19.46
CA VAL A 117 17.13 24.37 -20.30
C VAL A 117 17.68 25.66 -19.72
N THR A 118 18.87 25.58 -19.11
CA THR A 118 19.70 26.77 -18.87
C THR A 118 21.15 26.41 -19.15
N SER A 119 21.69 27.01 -20.21
CA SER A 119 23.07 26.88 -20.65
C SER A 119 23.96 27.82 -19.84
N THR A 120 24.81 27.27 -18.98
CA THR A 120 26.01 27.95 -18.50
C THR A 120 27.15 26.95 -18.35
N THR A 121 28.19 27.17 -19.12
CA THR A 121 29.43 26.42 -19.21
C THR A 121 30.26 26.62 -17.96
N SER A 122 30.33 25.61 -17.10
CA SER A 122 31.41 25.43 -16.14
C SER A 122 31.67 23.93 -16.03
N ILE A 123 32.95 23.54 -16.06
CA ILE A 123 33.39 22.14 -16.04
C ILE A 123 33.32 21.64 -14.59
N PRO A 124 32.44 20.68 -14.24
CA PRO A 124 32.53 19.99 -12.97
C PRO A 124 33.17 18.62 -13.23
N TRP A 125 34.09 18.21 -12.37
CA TRP A 125 34.50 16.81 -12.32
C TRP A 125 33.28 16.01 -11.87
N SER A 126 32.58 15.40 -12.82
CA SER A 126 31.46 14.50 -12.54
C SER A 126 31.99 13.19 -11.97
N THR A 127 32.03 13.09 -10.64
CA THR A 127 31.85 11.80 -10.00
C THR A 127 30.41 11.37 -10.25
N THR A 128 30.18 10.61 -11.31
CA THR A 128 28.91 9.93 -11.52
C THR A 128 28.75 8.91 -10.40
N ALA A 129 28.17 9.33 -9.28
CA ALA A 129 27.61 8.42 -8.31
C ALA A 129 26.46 7.71 -9.01
N THR A 130 26.75 6.55 -9.60
CA THR A 130 25.74 5.64 -10.13
C THR A 130 24.84 5.31 -8.94
N THR A 131 23.68 5.96 -8.86
CA THR A 131 22.68 5.62 -7.87
C THR A 131 22.34 4.16 -8.15
N PRO A 132 22.58 3.23 -7.22
CA PRO A 132 22.27 1.84 -7.47
C PRO A 132 20.78 1.77 -7.76
N VAL A 133 20.44 1.45 -9.01
CA VAL A 133 19.06 1.22 -9.43
C VAL A 133 18.59 0.03 -8.61
N GLN A 134 17.72 0.28 -7.62
CA GLN A 134 17.14 -0.80 -6.84
C GLN A 134 16.46 -1.77 -7.81
N PRO A 135 16.84 -3.05 -7.82
CA PRO A 135 16.27 -4.01 -8.75
C PRO A 135 14.75 -4.03 -8.56
N LYS A 136 14.02 -3.73 -9.64
CA LYS A 136 12.56 -3.78 -9.66
C LYS A 136 12.14 -5.17 -9.23
N CYS A 137 11.22 -5.25 -8.27
CA CYS A 137 10.72 -6.51 -7.81
C CYS A 137 9.98 -7.26 -8.94
N PRO A 138 10.42 -8.45 -9.38
CA PRO A 138 9.78 -9.16 -10.50
C PRO A 138 8.34 -9.55 -10.19
N ARG A 139 8.09 -9.98 -8.94
CA ARG A 139 6.75 -10.21 -8.39
C ARG A 139 6.72 -9.84 -6.91
N LEU A 140 5.92 -8.83 -6.59
CA LEU A 140 5.69 -8.36 -5.23
C LEU A 140 4.44 -9.01 -4.65
N ILE A 141 4.53 -9.51 -3.43
CA ILE A 141 3.40 -10.06 -2.66
C ILE A 141 3.17 -9.14 -1.46
N THR A 142 1.99 -8.51 -1.43
CA THR A 142 1.59 -7.57 -0.36
C THR A 142 0.39 -8.07 0.45
N PHE A 143 -0.23 -9.19 0.08
CA PHE A 143 -1.44 -9.74 0.71
C PHE A 143 -2.70 -8.87 0.59
N ASP A 144 -2.60 -7.67 0.01
CA ASP A 144 -3.73 -6.73 -0.15
C ASP A 144 -4.77 -7.15 -1.18
N ASP A 145 -4.41 -8.05 -2.10
CA ASP A 145 -5.33 -8.66 -3.07
C ASP A 145 -6.22 -9.75 -2.44
N ILE A 146 -6.06 -10.04 -1.14
CA ILE A 146 -6.98 -10.89 -0.39
C ILE A 146 -8.19 -10.03 0.03
N LEU A 147 -9.26 -10.07 -0.78
CA LEU A 147 -10.41 -9.16 -0.72
C LEU A 147 -11.34 -9.28 0.52
N ASN A 148 -10.99 -10.09 1.50
CA ASN A 148 -11.83 -10.33 2.68
C ASN A 148 -11.27 -9.58 3.89
N ALA A 149 -11.94 -8.49 4.28
CA ALA A 149 -11.66 -7.85 5.56
C ALA A 149 -11.96 -8.84 6.70
N VAL A 150 -10.92 -9.27 7.41
CA VAL A 150 -11.04 -10.26 8.49
C VAL A 150 -10.71 -9.61 9.83
N ARG A 151 -11.61 -9.79 10.82
CA ARG A 151 -11.44 -9.29 12.20
C ARG A 151 -10.28 -9.95 12.95
N ILE A 152 -10.01 -11.21 12.60
CA ILE A 152 -9.02 -12.07 13.22
C ILE A 152 -8.11 -12.62 12.12
N PRO A 153 -6.83 -12.91 12.41
CA PRO A 153 -5.95 -13.52 11.43
C PRO A 153 -6.57 -14.82 10.90
N GLN A 154 -6.72 -14.92 9.58
CA GLN A 154 -7.26 -16.11 8.89
C GLN A 154 -6.14 -16.81 8.12
N PRO A 155 -6.18 -18.15 7.96
CA PRO A 155 -5.17 -18.85 7.18
C PRO A 155 -5.05 -18.27 5.77
N ILE A 156 -3.82 -18.08 5.28
CA ILE A 156 -3.61 -17.66 3.89
C ILE A 156 -4.16 -18.75 2.94
N PRO A 157 -4.99 -18.40 1.95
CA PRO A 157 -5.58 -19.39 1.05
C PRO A 157 -4.51 -20.27 0.37
N PRO A 158 -4.73 -21.60 0.29
CA PRO A 158 -3.85 -22.48 -0.47
C PRO A 158 -3.71 -22.01 -1.93
N GLY A 159 -2.48 -21.97 -2.45
CA GLY A 159 -2.19 -21.51 -3.80
C GLY A 159 -2.09 -19.99 -3.94
N TYR A 160 -2.31 -19.21 -2.88
CA TYR A 160 -2.13 -17.76 -2.91
C TYR A 160 -0.71 -17.40 -3.37
N SER A 161 -0.63 -16.62 -4.44
CA SER A 161 0.60 -16.28 -5.14
C SER A 161 1.47 -17.46 -5.61
N GLY A 162 0.87 -18.64 -5.78
CA GLY A 162 1.55 -19.85 -6.26
C GLY A 162 2.19 -20.70 -5.14
N PHE A 163 1.88 -20.42 -3.88
CA PHE A 163 2.45 -21.15 -2.74
C PHE A 163 1.38 -21.85 -1.90
N GLN A 164 1.77 -22.96 -1.29
CA GLN A 164 1.14 -23.46 -0.07
C GLN A 164 1.77 -22.74 1.12
N TRP A 165 0.93 -22.17 1.96
CA TRP A 165 1.32 -21.48 3.17
C TRP A 165 0.96 -22.35 4.38
N VAL A 166 1.92 -22.58 5.27
CA VAL A 166 1.74 -23.38 6.49
C VAL A 166 2.02 -22.50 7.69
N ASN A 167 1.10 -22.50 8.66
CA ASN A 167 1.12 -21.62 9.85
C ASN A 167 1.27 -20.14 9.50
N ALA A 168 0.80 -19.74 8.31
CA ALA A 168 0.71 -18.36 7.88
C ALA A 168 -0.75 -17.93 7.88
N ASN A 169 -1.02 -16.82 8.54
CA ASN A 169 -2.31 -16.16 8.50
C ASN A 169 -2.14 -14.82 7.79
N TYR A 170 -3.17 -14.35 7.08
CA TYR A 170 -3.27 -12.95 6.68
C TYR A 170 -4.16 -12.21 7.67
N MET A 171 -3.92 -10.91 7.81
CA MET A 171 -4.68 -10.06 8.71
C MET A 171 -4.78 -8.64 8.16
N ASN A 172 -5.96 -8.04 8.21
CA ASN A 172 -6.10 -6.60 8.07
C ASN A 172 -5.66 -5.94 9.37
N VAL A 173 -4.47 -5.35 9.37
CA VAL A 173 -3.84 -4.79 10.57
C VAL A 173 -4.67 -3.65 11.14
N THR A 174 -5.11 -2.72 10.29
CA THR A 174 -5.89 -1.54 10.72
C THR A 174 -7.17 -1.97 11.43
N TYR A 175 -7.88 -2.94 10.85
CA TYR A 175 -9.12 -3.44 11.42
C TYR A 175 -8.90 -4.27 12.69
N HIS A 176 -7.82 -5.04 12.74
CA HIS A 176 -7.44 -5.78 13.94
C HIS A 176 -7.17 -4.86 15.13
N GLU A 177 -6.45 -3.76 14.90
CA GLU A 177 -6.09 -2.80 15.95
C GLU A 177 -7.29 -1.99 16.46
N GLN A 178 -8.24 -1.67 15.58
CA GLN A 178 -9.49 -1.01 15.97
C GLN A 178 -10.30 -1.83 16.98
N ILE A 179 -10.22 -3.16 16.91
CA ILE A 179 -11.03 -4.07 17.74
C ILE A 179 -10.25 -4.52 18.98
N ASN A 180 -8.97 -4.85 18.83
CA ASN A 180 -8.17 -5.50 19.88
C ASN A 180 -7.20 -4.54 20.57
N GLY A 181 -7.15 -3.27 20.14
CA GLY A 181 -6.13 -2.31 20.55
C GLY A 181 -4.84 -2.46 19.73
N LEU A 182 -3.87 -1.59 20.01
CA LEU A 182 -2.58 -1.57 19.31
C LEU A 182 -1.92 -2.94 19.36
N SER A 183 -1.51 -3.43 18.19
CA SER A 183 -0.82 -4.71 18.05
C SER A 183 0.54 -4.45 17.40
N GLY A 184 1.62 -5.10 17.82
CA GLY A 184 2.90 -4.87 17.16
C GLY A 184 2.95 -5.39 15.71
N TYR A 185 1.90 -6.04 15.21
CA TYR A 185 1.80 -6.44 13.81
C TYR A 185 1.81 -5.26 12.84
N SER A 186 1.33 -4.08 13.24
CA SER A 186 1.41 -2.87 12.42
C SER A 186 2.83 -2.43 12.10
N ASN A 187 3.81 -2.85 12.89
CA ASN A 187 5.21 -2.56 12.61
C ASN A 187 5.72 -3.19 11.31
N ALA A 188 5.09 -4.26 10.82
CA ALA A 188 5.47 -4.89 9.54
C ALA A 188 4.72 -4.29 8.34
N LEU A 189 3.63 -3.54 8.57
CA LEU A 189 2.77 -3.02 7.52
C LEU A 189 3.46 -1.87 6.77
N THR A 190 3.81 -2.13 5.51
CA THR A 190 4.42 -1.16 4.59
C THR A 190 3.68 -1.09 3.25
N SER A 191 2.76 -2.03 3.02
CA SER A 191 1.76 -2.05 1.95
C SER A 191 0.36 -1.79 2.52
N GLY A 192 -0.70 -1.93 1.70
CA GLY A 192 -2.03 -1.37 1.94
C GLY A 192 -2.59 -1.55 3.36
N HIS A 193 -3.09 -2.74 3.67
CA HIS A 193 -3.73 -3.08 4.94
C HIS A 193 -3.41 -4.48 5.45
N PHE A 194 -2.96 -5.37 4.57
CA PHE A 194 -2.81 -6.78 4.88
C PHE A 194 -1.34 -7.16 4.99
N ILE A 195 -1.05 -8.06 5.93
CA ILE A 195 0.28 -8.68 6.07
C ILE A 195 0.10 -10.18 6.31
N ALA A 196 1.16 -10.95 6.09
CA ALA A 196 1.27 -12.30 6.62
C ALA A 196 1.79 -12.28 8.06
N VAL A 197 1.27 -13.15 8.91
CA VAL A 197 1.69 -13.31 10.30
C VAL A 197 1.82 -14.78 10.66
N ASN A 198 2.76 -15.10 11.55
CA ASN A 198 2.81 -16.42 12.19
C ASN A 198 2.02 -16.38 13.50
N LYS A 199 0.68 -16.38 13.38
CA LYS A 199 -0.21 -16.35 14.53
C LYS A 199 0.18 -17.48 15.50
N ASP A 200 0.33 -17.14 16.78
CA ASP A 200 0.72 -18.04 17.87
C ASP A 200 2.19 -18.51 17.85
N GLY A 201 3.08 -17.85 17.10
CA GLY A 201 4.53 -18.05 17.18
C GLY A 201 5.03 -19.36 16.56
N GLN A 202 4.19 -20.02 15.76
CA GLN A 202 4.58 -21.23 15.05
C GLN A 202 5.52 -20.91 13.89
N ASN A 203 6.26 -21.92 13.42
CA ASN A 203 7.14 -21.76 12.27
C ASN A 203 6.28 -21.60 11.00
N LEU A 204 6.50 -20.51 10.28
CA LEU A 204 5.80 -20.20 9.04
C LEU A 204 6.55 -20.83 7.87
N HIS A 205 5.84 -21.48 6.95
CA HIS A 205 6.42 -22.04 5.74
C HIS A 205 5.72 -21.51 4.49
N MET A 206 6.52 -21.17 3.48
CA MET A 206 6.11 -20.85 2.12
C MET A 206 6.66 -21.94 1.20
N ILE A 207 5.78 -22.75 0.60
CA ILE A 207 6.14 -23.94 -0.16
C ILE A 207 5.63 -23.83 -1.60
N ASN A 208 6.51 -23.94 -2.59
CA ASN A 208 6.16 -23.97 -4.00
C ASN A 208 5.97 -25.42 -4.46
N ASN A 209 4.71 -25.85 -4.60
CA ASN A 209 4.38 -27.23 -4.94
C ASN A 209 4.36 -27.50 -6.46
N ALA A 210 4.56 -26.48 -7.29
CA ALA A 210 4.35 -26.58 -8.75
C ALA A 210 5.52 -27.23 -9.52
N ALA A 211 6.39 -28.00 -8.85
CA ALA A 211 7.66 -28.52 -9.38
C ALA A 211 8.62 -27.43 -9.94
N LYS A 212 8.34 -26.16 -9.64
CA LYS A 212 9.14 -25.01 -10.07
C LYS A 212 9.98 -24.49 -8.91
N SER A 213 11.16 -23.96 -9.21
CA SER A 213 11.90 -23.14 -8.25
C SER A 213 11.43 -21.69 -8.28
N PHE A 214 11.78 -20.96 -7.24
CA PHE A 214 11.71 -19.51 -7.21
C PHE A 214 12.95 -18.94 -6.53
N SER A 215 13.14 -17.64 -6.70
CA SER A 215 14.13 -16.83 -6.00
C SER A 215 13.43 -15.93 -4.99
N LEU A 216 13.99 -15.82 -3.79
CA LEU A 216 13.55 -14.88 -2.76
C LEU A 216 14.56 -13.72 -2.72
N LYS A 217 14.14 -12.57 -3.21
CA LYS A 217 15.01 -11.39 -3.33
C LYS A 217 15.01 -10.58 -2.04
N SER A 218 13.83 -10.29 -1.51
CA SER A 218 13.70 -9.50 -0.28
C SER A 218 12.35 -9.69 0.41
N LEU A 219 12.21 -9.16 1.61
CA LEU A 219 10.96 -9.02 2.33
C LEU A 219 11.03 -7.88 3.35
N ILE A 220 9.88 -7.38 3.80
CA ILE A 220 9.75 -6.55 5.00
C ILE A 220 9.30 -7.45 6.16
N VAL A 221 9.93 -7.29 7.31
CA VAL A 221 9.57 -8.01 8.54
C VAL A 221 9.61 -7.12 9.76
N ALA A 222 8.82 -7.44 10.76
CA ALA A 222 8.92 -6.82 12.09
C ALA A 222 8.43 -7.79 13.17
N SER A 223 8.90 -7.60 14.40
CA SER A 223 8.37 -8.31 15.56
C SER A 223 7.01 -7.75 15.96
N ALA A 224 6.09 -8.63 16.37
CA ALA A 224 4.74 -8.24 16.78
C ALA A 224 4.60 -8.03 18.30
N SER A 225 5.53 -8.54 19.09
CA SER A 225 5.40 -8.63 20.55
C SER A 225 6.57 -8.01 21.30
N ASN A 226 7.80 -8.31 20.87
CA ASN A 226 9.01 -7.98 21.64
C ASN A 226 10.16 -7.49 20.76
N ASN A 227 10.97 -6.57 21.28
CA ASN A 227 12.27 -6.27 20.68
C ASN A 227 13.26 -7.42 20.90
N ASN A 228 14.24 -7.54 20.00
CA ASN A 228 15.30 -8.55 20.04
C ASN A 228 14.81 -10.00 19.83
N LEU A 229 13.76 -10.19 19.03
CA LEU A 229 13.34 -11.51 18.58
C LEU A 229 14.28 -11.99 17.45
N ILE A 230 14.88 -13.17 17.57
CA ILE A 230 15.77 -13.69 16.52
C ILE A 230 14.93 -14.43 15.50
N LEU A 231 14.89 -13.93 14.26
CA LEU A 231 14.26 -14.61 13.15
C LEU A 231 15.33 -15.36 12.33
N GLU A 232 15.16 -16.68 12.26
CA GLU A 232 15.86 -17.53 11.31
C GLU A 232 15.01 -17.76 10.07
N ILE A 233 15.58 -17.42 8.91
CA ILE A 233 15.02 -17.65 7.60
C ILE A 233 15.84 -18.77 6.96
N THR A 234 15.19 -19.83 6.48
CA THR A 234 15.85 -20.97 5.83
C THR A 234 15.26 -21.21 4.46
N GLY A 235 16.08 -21.15 3.42
CA GLY A 235 15.74 -21.54 2.05
C GLY A 235 16.17 -22.98 1.77
N LYS A 236 15.27 -23.77 1.17
CA LYS A 236 15.52 -25.17 0.81
C LYS A 236 15.23 -25.45 -0.66
N ARG A 237 15.88 -26.51 -1.16
CA ARG A 237 15.65 -27.13 -2.47
C ARG A 237 15.72 -28.64 -2.34
N GLY A 238 14.69 -29.35 -2.77
CA GLY A 238 14.56 -30.80 -2.64
C GLY A 238 14.62 -31.27 -1.19
N GLY A 239 14.16 -30.46 -0.23
CA GLY A 239 14.28 -30.74 1.21
C GLY A 239 15.64 -30.41 1.84
N THR A 240 16.68 -30.17 1.03
CA THR A 240 18.02 -29.79 1.51
C THR A 240 18.10 -28.28 1.76
N ILE A 241 18.72 -27.89 2.87
CA ILE A 241 18.99 -26.48 3.18
C ILE A 241 20.05 -25.94 2.22
N SER A 242 19.68 -24.91 1.46
CA SER A 242 20.58 -24.19 0.56
C SER A 242 21.12 -22.92 1.22
N ASN A 243 20.26 -22.21 1.95
CA ASN A 243 20.58 -20.92 2.55
C ASN A 243 19.95 -20.79 3.93
N THR A 244 20.65 -20.11 4.83
CA THR A 244 20.12 -19.72 6.14
C THR A 244 20.56 -18.29 6.43
N ARG A 245 19.68 -17.48 7.01
CA ARG A 245 20.01 -16.17 7.55
C ARG A 245 19.30 -15.96 8.89
N ARG A 246 20.05 -15.43 9.85
CA ARG A 246 19.51 -15.01 11.15
C ARG A 246 19.56 -13.50 11.23
N ILE A 247 18.47 -12.89 11.67
CA ILE A 247 18.35 -11.45 11.88
C ILE A 247 17.66 -11.19 13.22
N THR A 248 18.02 -10.08 13.86
CA THR A 248 17.33 -9.61 15.05
C THR A 248 16.19 -8.70 14.64
N LEU A 249 14.95 -9.08 14.95
CA LEU A 249 13.76 -8.28 14.75
C LEU A 249 13.60 -7.27 15.89
N GLN A 250 13.09 -6.12 15.50
CA GLN A 250 12.64 -5.06 16.40
C GLN A 250 11.15 -4.82 16.14
N MET A 251 10.49 -4.09 17.02
CA MET A 251 9.13 -3.58 16.83
C MET A 251 9.11 -2.38 15.87
N GLN A 252 9.79 -2.53 14.74
CA GLN A 252 9.83 -1.59 13.61
C GLN A 252 10.12 -2.39 12.34
N SER A 253 9.55 -1.94 11.22
CA SER A 253 9.78 -2.58 9.92
C SER A 253 11.26 -2.58 9.58
N GLN A 254 11.77 -3.72 9.13
CA GLN A 254 13.07 -3.80 8.48
C GLN A 254 12.97 -4.54 7.16
N ARG A 255 13.68 -4.03 6.16
CA ARG A 255 13.89 -4.71 4.89
C ARG A 255 15.04 -5.70 5.02
N VAL A 256 14.83 -6.91 4.53
CA VAL A 256 15.81 -7.98 4.49
C VAL A 256 16.05 -8.36 3.04
N ASP A 257 17.19 -7.99 2.50
CA ASP A 257 17.65 -8.41 1.17
C ASP A 257 18.39 -9.74 1.28
N LEU A 258 17.98 -10.74 0.49
CA LEU A 258 18.45 -12.12 0.56
C LEU A 258 19.11 -12.57 -0.75
N ASP A 259 18.48 -12.27 -1.89
CA ASP A 259 18.90 -12.69 -3.23
C ASP A 259 19.14 -14.21 -3.39
N TRP A 260 18.37 -15.02 -2.68
CA TRP A 260 18.43 -16.48 -2.79
C TRP A 260 17.74 -16.95 -4.05
N SER A 261 18.28 -17.98 -4.68
CA SER A 261 17.79 -18.53 -5.94
C SER A 261 17.56 -20.03 -5.84
N TYR A 262 16.76 -20.58 -6.76
CA TYR A 262 16.52 -22.02 -6.88
C TYR A 262 15.91 -22.68 -5.64
N LEU A 263 15.01 -21.98 -4.94
CA LEU A 263 14.30 -22.49 -3.77
C LEU A 263 12.99 -23.18 -4.16
N ASP A 264 12.55 -24.17 -3.38
CA ASP A 264 11.16 -24.63 -3.38
C ASP A 264 10.44 -24.34 -2.05
N THR A 265 11.19 -24.15 -0.97
CA THR A 265 10.65 -23.90 0.35
C THR A 265 11.41 -22.79 1.02
N VAL A 266 10.69 -21.87 1.66
CA VAL A 266 11.25 -20.95 2.65
C VAL A 266 10.54 -21.17 3.97
N SER A 267 11.31 -21.27 5.05
CA SER A 267 10.82 -21.43 6.41
C SER A 267 11.28 -20.24 7.25
N PHE A 268 10.41 -19.79 8.15
CA PHE A 268 10.64 -18.69 9.07
C PHE A 268 10.40 -19.20 10.49
N SER A 269 11.43 -19.16 11.32
CA SER A 269 11.39 -19.61 12.72
C SER A 269 11.87 -18.48 13.60
N ALA A 270 11.07 -18.09 14.59
CA ALA A 270 11.42 -17.02 15.51
C ALA A 270 11.60 -17.56 16.93
N GLU A 271 12.63 -17.06 17.62
CA GLU A 271 12.92 -17.38 19.01
C GLU A 271 13.27 -16.12 19.79
N ASP A 272 12.87 -16.05 21.05
CA ASP A 272 13.26 -14.96 21.93
C ASP A 272 14.77 -15.07 22.24
N SER A 273 15.50 -13.96 22.11
CA SER A 273 16.94 -13.94 22.43
C SER A 273 17.23 -14.22 23.90
N LYS A 274 16.23 -14.04 24.78
CA LYS A 274 16.37 -14.21 26.24
C LYS A 274 15.79 -15.52 26.76
N SER A 275 15.00 -16.24 25.96
CA SER A 275 14.34 -17.45 26.41
C SER A 275 14.02 -18.38 25.24
N SER A 276 13.99 -19.68 25.49
CA SER A 276 13.47 -20.67 24.52
C SER A 276 11.93 -20.68 24.46
N ALA A 277 11.27 -19.59 24.91
CA ALA A 277 9.84 -19.46 24.90
C ALA A 277 9.31 -19.59 23.46
N LYS A 278 8.25 -20.38 23.31
CA LYS A 278 7.47 -20.51 22.08
C LYS A 278 6.08 -19.98 22.34
N GLY A 279 5.42 -19.48 21.30
CA GLY A 279 4.06 -19.00 21.39
C GLY A 279 3.94 -17.55 20.94
N ARG A 280 2.92 -16.84 21.41
CA ARG A 280 2.63 -15.48 20.92
C ARG A 280 3.80 -14.49 21.07
N GLU A 281 4.69 -14.71 22.01
CA GLU A 281 5.89 -13.88 22.23
C GLU A 281 6.89 -13.94 21.06
N THR A 282 6.84 -15.00 20.25
CA THR A 282 7.65 -15.18 19.03
C THR A 282 6.88 -14.85 17.74
N SER A 283 5.82 -14.05 17.84
CA SER A 283 5.04 -13.62 16.66
C SER A 283 5.73 -12.49 15.91
N PHE A 284 5.64 -12.52 14.60
CA PHE A 284 6.16 -11.53 13.66
C PHE A 284 5.19 -11.32 12.49
N GLY A 285 5.36 -10.20 11.80
CA GLY A 285 4.69 -9.91 10.54
C GLY A 285 5.66 -9.93 9.37
N ILE A 286 5.18 -10.33 8.19
CA ILE A 286 5.87 -10.25 6.90
C ILE A 286 4.99 -9.47 5.92
N ASP A 287 5.61 -8.57 5.18
CA ASP A 287 4.98 -7.81 4.10
C ASP A 287 5.97 -7.64 2.94
N ASN A 288 5.46 -7.21 1.77
CA ASN A 288 6.26 -6.84 0.60
C ASN A 288 7.32 -7.90 0.22
N LEU A 289 6.93 -9.19 0.17
CA LEU A 289 7.84 -10.24 -0.29
C LEU A 289 8.12 -10.03 -1.78
N CYS A 290 9.40 -9.98 -2.11
CA CYS A 290 9.85 -9.89 -3.48
C CYS A 290 10.41 -11.22 -3.96
N ILE A 291 9.76 -11.78 -4.97
CA ILE A 291 10.12 -13.08 -5.54
C ILE A 291 10.24 -13.04 -7.05
N GLU A 292 10.80 -14.12 -7.58
CA GLU A 292 10.89 -14.39 -9.02
C GLU A 292 10.74 -15.89 -9.25
N PHE A 293 9.76 -16.32 -10.04
CA PHE A 293 9.69 -17.73 -10.45
C PHE A 293 10.76 -18.00 -11.50
N THR A 294 11.57 -19.02 -11.29
CA THR A 294 12.49 -19.49 -12.32
C THR A 294 11.66 -20.19 -13.41
N LYS A 295 11.90 -19.83 -14.66
CA LYS A 295 11.26 -20.49 -15.81
C LYS A 295 11.65 -21.97 -15.90
#